data_AF-A0A8B4CUG6-F1
#
_entry.id   AF-A0A8B4CUG6-F1
#
_cell.length_a   1.000
_cell.length_b   1.000
_cell.length_c   1.000
_cell.angle_alpha   90.00
_cell.angle_beta   90.00
_cell.angle_gamma   90.00
#
_symmetry.space_group_name_H-M   'P 1'
#
loop_
_entity.id
_entity.type
_entity.pdbx_description
1 polymer ?
#
loop_
_entity_poly.entity_id
_entity_poly.type
_entity_poly.pdbx_seq_one_letter_code
_entity_poly.pdbx_strand_id
1 'polypeptide(L)'
;MSPLARRNDVNPEITDRFEFFIGGREIGNGFSELNDAEDQAERFQEQVNAKAAGDDEAMFYDEDYVTALEYGLPPTAGLGIGIDRMIMLFTNSHTIRDVILFPAMRPQK
;
A
#
# COMPACT_ATOMS: atom_id res chain seq x y z
N MET A 1 9.84 0.42 7.68
CA MET A 1 8.74 1.40 7.60
C MET A 1 8.34 1.54 6.13
N SER A 2 7.04 1.59 5.80
CA SER A 2 6.44 1.78 4.45
C SER A 2 7.41 1.54 3.26
N PRO A 3 7.56 0.30 2.79
CA PRO A 3 8.67 -0.09 1.90
C PRO A 3 8.70 0.62 0.54
N LEU A 4 7.58 1.23 0.14
CA LEU A 4 7.43 1.96 -1.13
C LEU A 4 7.33 3.49 -0.96
N ALA A 5 7.26 3.98 0.28
CA ALA A 5 7.10 5.41 0.53
C ALA A 5 8.47 6.07 0.68
N ARG A 6 8.64 7.24 0.05
CA ARG A 6 9.83 8.06 0.16
C ARG A 6 10.07 8.48 1.62
N ARG A 7 11.34 8.45 2.07
CA ARG A 7 11.75 9.01 3.37
C ARG A 7 11.54 10.53 3.37
N ASN A 8 11.17 11.07 4.52
CA ASN A 8 11.02 12.51 4.69
C ASN A 8 12.39 13.20 4.67
N ASP A 9 12.47 14.35 4.00
CA ASP A 9 13.73 15.10 3.83
C ASP A 9 14.27 15.70 5.15
N VAL A 10 13.41 15.93 6.15
CA VAL A 10 13.78 16.54 7.44
C VAL A 10 14.02 15.48 8.52
N ASN A 11 13.19 14.45 8.57
CA ASN A 11 13.29 13.35 9.52
C ASN A 11 13.33 12.00 8.78
N PRO A 12 14.53 11.43 8.51
CA PRO A 12 14.68 10.18 7.78
C PRO A 12 14.07 8.94 8.46
N GLU A 13 13.74 9.02 9.76
CA GLU A 13 13.04 7.96 10.50
C GLU A 13 11.56 7.83 10.12
N ILE A 14 11.02 8.79 9.37
CA ILE A 14 9.64 8.76 8.86
C ILE A 14 9.59 8.81 7.33
N THR A 15 8.45 8.41 6.76
CA THR A 15 8.13 8.50 5.33
C THR A 15 7.04 9.53 5.10
N ASP A 16 7.04 10.16 3.93
CA ASP A 16 6.01 11.08 3.48
C ASP A 16 4.74 10.33 3.07
N ARG A 17 4.00 9.83 4.07
CA ARG A 17 2.78 9.02 3.92
C ARG A 17 1.67 9.59 4.80
N PHE A 18 0.44 9.48 4.31
CA PHE A 18 -0.77 9.73 5.09
C PHE A 18 -1.78 8.60 4.91
N GLU A 19 -2.68 8.49 5.88
CA GLU A 19 -3.84 7.63 5.83
C GLU A 19 -5.08 8.47 6.14
N PHE A 20 -6.10 8.38 5.29
CA PHE A 20 -7.33 9.14 5.40
C PHE A 20 -8.39 8.30 6.11
N PHE A 21 -8.87 8.78 7.26
CA PHE A 21 -9.84 8.07 8.09
C PHE A 21 -11.18 8.80 8.18
N ILE A 22 -12.29 8.06 8.05
CA ILE A 22 -13.66 8.53 8.34
C ILE A 22 -14.37 7.49 9.20
N GLY A 23 -15.01 7.93 10.29
CA GLY A 23 -15.82 7.02 11.14
C GLY A 23 -15.01 5.85 11.72
N GLY A 24 -13.72 6.04 12.00
CA GLY A 24 -12.83 5.00 12.52
C GLY A 24 -12.35 3.96 11.48
N ARG A 25 -12.60 4.19 10.19
CA ARG A 25 -12.16 3.31 9.09
C ARG A 25 -11.24 4.07 8.14
N GLU A 26 -10.18 3.40 7.69
CA GLU A 26 -9.30 3.91 6.64
C GLU A 26 -10.05 3.89 5.30
N ILE A 27 -10.11 5.04 4.63
CA ILE A 27 -10.76 5.26 3.33
C ILE A 27 -9.72 5.40 2.21
N GLY A 28 -8.54 5.91 2.53
CA GLY A 28 -7.47 6.04 1.55
C GLY A 28 -6.09 6.07 2.19
N ASN A 29 -5.09 5.81 1.36
CA ASN A 29 -3.69 5.75 1.72
C ASN A 29 -2.91 6.42 0.60
N GLY A 30 -2.07 7.39 0.92
CA GLY A 30 -1.28 8.11 -0.06
C GLY A 30 0.10 8.43 0.46
N PHE A 31 1.07 8.48 -0.45
CA PHE A 31 2.46 8.76 -0.12
C PHE A 31 3.20 9.36 -1.30
N SER A 32 4.27 10.08 -1.01
CA SER A 32 5.30 10.39 -2.01
C SER A 32 5.99 9.08 -2.38
N GLU A 33 5.99 8.75 -3.66
CA GLU A 33 6.56 7.51 -4.18
C GLU A 33 8.07 7.49 -3.98
N LEU A 34 8.61 6.34 -3.53
CA LEU A 34 10.04 6.12 -3.55
C LEU A 34 10.51 5.93 -5.00
N ASN A 35 11.26 6.89 -5.50
CA ASN A 35 11.77 6.90 -6.87
C ASN A 35 13.30 6.67 -6.96
N ASP A 36 13.95 6.37 -5.84
CA ASP A 36 15.35 5.94 -5.78
C ASP A 36 15.41 4.42 -5.94
N ALA A 37 16.01 3.96 -7.06
CA ALA A 37 16.07 2.54 -7.40
C ALA A 37 16.94 1.74 -6.43
N GLU A 38 18.04 2.33 -5.93
CA GLU A 38 18.95 1.66 -4.99
C GLU A 38 18.26 1.47 -3.63
N ASP A 39 17.63 2.53 -3.09
CA ASP A 39 16.84 2.44 -1.84
C ASP A 39 15.68 1.45 -2.00
N GLN A 40 14.99 1.45 -3.15
CA GLN A 40 13.90 0.50 -3.39
C GLN A 40 14.40 -0.96 -3.43
N ALA A 41 15.55 -1.22 -4.06
CA ALA A 41 16.16 -2.54 -4.11
C ALA A 41 16.56 -3.04 -2.72
N GLU A 42 17.20 -2.18 -1.90
CA GLU A 42 17.55 -2.51 -0.51
C GLU A 42 16.30 -2.87 0.30
N ARG A 43 15.23 -2.09 0.19
CA ARG A 43 13.97 -2.36 0.89
C ARG A 43 13.30 -3.65 0.43
N PHE A 44 13.34 -3.97 -0.86
CA PHE A 44 12.86 -5.27 -1.34
C PHE A 44 13.70 -6.43 -0.80
N GLN A 45 15.02 -6.27 -0.68
CA GLN A 45 15.86 -7.29 -0.07
C GLN A 45 15.54 -7.49 1.43
N GLU A 46 15.27 -6.41 2.16
CA GLU A 46 14.78 -6.48 3.53
C GLU A 46 13.43 -7.21 3.63
N GLN A 47 12.50 -6.95 2.71
CA GLN A 47 11.21 -7.64 2.64
C GLN A 47 11.38 -9.14 2.35
N VAL A 48 12.28 -9.53 1.44
CA VAL A 48 12.60 -10.94 1.20
C VAL A 48 13.16 -11.61 2.44
N ASN A 49 14.03 -10.92 3.18
CA ASN A 49 14.58 -11.45 4.43
C ASN A 49 13.48 -11.60 5.51
N ALA A 50 12.56 -10.65 5.62
CA ALA A 50 11.41 -10.73 6.51
C ALA A 50 10.49 -11.92 6.14
N LYS A 51 10.26 -12.13 4.85
CA LYS A 51 9.51 -13.28 4.33
C LYS A 51 10.16 -14.61 4.69
N ALA A 52 11.49 -14.71 4.50
CA ALA A 52 12.25 -15.89 4.89
C ALA A 52 12.22 -16.14 6.41
N ALA A 53 12.04 -15.09 7.21
CA ALA A 53 11.84 -15.16 8.66
C ALA A 53 10.40 -15.50 9.08
N GLY A 54 9.47 -15.70 8.14
CA GLY A 54 8.10 -16.15 8.38
C GLY A 54 7.01 -15.08 8.29
N ASP A 55 7.32 -13.89 7.74
CA ASP A 55 6.30 -12.88 7.43
C ASP A 55 5.63 -13.17 6.07
N ASP A 56 4.45 -13.79 6.10
CA ASP A 56 3.69 -14.14 4.89
C ASP A 56 3.18 -12.92 4.11
N GLU A 57 3.07 -11.75 4.77
CA GLU A 57 2.59 -10.50 4.16
C GLU A 57 3.74 -9.68 3.53
N ALA A 58 4.99 -10.07 3.77
CA ALA A 58 6.15 -9.40 3.21
C ALA A 58 6.24 -9.54 1.68
N MET A 59 6.69 -8.44 1.06
CA MET A 59 6.80 -8.32 -0.39
C MET A 59 7.90 -9.22 -0.96
N PHE A 60 7.76 -9.58 -2.24
CA PHE A 60 8.83 -10.22 -3.00
C PHE A 60 9.78 -9.17 -3.59
N TYR A 61 10.97 -9.59 -3.99
CA TYR A 61 11.85 -8.75 -4.79
C TYR A 61 11.35 -8.74 -6.24
N ASP A 62 11.09 -7.55 -6.77
CA ASP A 62 10.66 -7.32 -8.15
C ASP A 62 11.78 -6.60 -8.92
N GLU A 63 12.58 -7.38 -9.65
CA GLU A 63 13.72 -6.88 -10.42
C GLU A 63 13.27 -5.97 -11.57
N ASP A 64 12.18 -6.32 -12.26
CA ASP A 64 11.64 -5.52 -13.36
C ASP A 64 11.16 -4.15 -12.88
N TYR A 65 10.55 -4.08 -11.69
CA TYR A 65 10.15 -2.82 -11.06
C TYR A 65 11.36 -1.94 -10.71
N VAL A 66 12.41 -2.51 -10.12
CA VAL A 66 13.65 -1.78 -9.80
C VAL A 66 14.30 -1.27 -11.08
N THR A 67 14.45 -2.12 -12.10
CA THR A 67 14.97 -1.73 -13.41
C THR A 67 14.14 -0.60 -14.03
N ALA A 68 12.81 -0.61 -13.88
CA ALA A 68 11.97 0.50 -14.35
C ALA A 68 12.27 1.82 -13.63
N LEU A 69 12.55 1.80 -12.32
CA LEU A 69 12.96 2.98 -11.56
C LEU A 69 14.32 3.53 -12.00
N GLU A 70 15.25 2.68 -12.42
CA GLU A 70 16.58 3.08 -12.94
C GLU A 70 16.48 3.92 -14.21
N TYR A 71 15.44 3.73 -15.02
CA TYR A 71 15.15 4.60 -16.18
C TYR A 71 14.67 6.00 -15.78
N GLY A 72 14.32 6.20 -14.51
CA GLY A 72 13.96 7.48 -13.91
C GLY A 72 12.46 7.67 -13.77
N LEU A 73 11.95 7.42 -12.56
CA LEU A 73 10.62 7.84 -12.13
C LEU A 73 10.67 9.31 -11.66
N PRO A 74 9.92 10.24 -12.28
CA PRO A 74 9.83 11.61 -11.78
C PRO A 74 9.29 11.66 -10.35
N PRO A 75 9.52 12.74 -9.58
CA PRO A 75 8.88 12.93 -8.29
C PRO A 75 7.36 12.78 -8.41
N THR A 76 6.82 11.73 -7.80
CA THR A 76 5.43 11.27 -7.96
C THR A 76 4.81 11.06 -6.59
N ALA A 77 3.49 11.21 -6.51
CA ALA A 77 2.72 10.84 -5.33
C ALA A 77 1.60 9.88 -5.74
N GLY A 78 1.43 8.82 -4.97
CA GLY A 78 0.40 7.81 -5.15
C GLY A 78 -0.75 8.00 -4.19
N LEU A 79 -1.93 7.50 -4.59
CA LEU A 79 -3.14 7.47 -3.77
C LEU A 79 -3.96 6.23 -4.10
N GLY A 80 -4.23 5.42 -3.07
CA GLY A 80 -5.21 4.35 -3.10
C GLY A 80 -6.48 4.78 -2.35
N ILE A 81 -7.65 4.55 -2.95
CA ILE A 81 -8.97 4.76 -2.32
C ILE A 81 -9.73 3.45 -2.27
N GLY A 82 -10.22 3.08 -1.09
CA GLY A 82 -11.10 1.92 -0.92
C GLY A 82 -12.52 2.23 -1.38
N ILE A 83 -12.83 1.93 -2.65
CA ILE A 83 -14.14 2.23 -3.26
C ILE A 83 -15.29 1.62 -2.45
N ASP A 84 -15.22 0.33 -2.08
CA ASP A 84 -16.27 -0.32 -1.30
C ASP A 84 -16.49 0.37 0.05
N ARG A 85 -15.41 0.77 0.75
CA ARG A 85 -15.49 1.49 2.03
C ARG A 85 -16.11 2.88 1.86
N MET A 86 -15.79 3.57 0.76
CA MET A 86 -16.38 4.85 0.42
C MET A 86 -17.88 4.71 0.10
N ILE A 87 -18.28 3.69 -0.65
CA ILE A 87 -19.69 3.42 -0.92
C ILE A 87 -20.44 3.05 0.37
N MET A 88 -19.87 2.20 1.23
CA MET A 88 -20.44 1.88 2.54
C MET A 88 -20.76 3.14 3.37
N LEU A 89 -19.86 4.13 3.35
CA LEU A 89 -20.09 5.40 4.03
C LEU A 89 -21.28 6.15 3.42
N PHE A 90 -21.34 6.28 2.09
CA PHE A 90 -22.41 7.02 1.41
C PHE A 90 -23.78 6.33 1.47
N THR A 91 -23.82 5.01 1.58
CA THR A 91 -25.05 4.24 1.69
C THR A 91 -25.45 3.93 3.14
N ASN A 92 -24.66 4.39 4.12
CA ASN A 92 -24.80 4.02 5.53
C ASN A 92 -24.87 2.50 5.75
N SER A 93 -24.06 1.75 4.99
CA SER A 93 -23.96 0.29 5.08
C SER A 93 -22.90 -0.12 6.09
N HIS A 94 -23.26 -0.99 7.03
CA HIS A 94 -22.35 -1.45 8.09
C HIS A 94 -21.51 -2.67 7.69
N THR A 95 -21.87 -3.37 6.61
CA THR A 95 -21.12 -4.50 6.05
C THR A 95 -20.80 -4.28 4.58
N ILE A 96 -19.59 -4.69 4.17
CA ILE A 96 -19.14 -4.61 2.77
C ILE A 96 -20.00 -5.46 1.82
N ARG A 97 -20.67 -6.49 2.35
CA ARG A 97 -21.57 -7.34 1.57
C ARG A 97 -22.79 -6.59 1.04
N ASP A 98 -23.18 -5.49 1.67
CA ASP A 98 -24.33 -4.70 1.24
C ASP A 98 -24.01 -3.82 0.02
N VAL A 99 -22.72 -3.63 -0.30
CA VAL A 99 -22.25 -2.80 -1.41
C VAL A 99 -21.59 -3.61 -2.54
N ILE A 100 -21.55 -4.93 -2.40
CA ILE A 100 -21.05 -5.87 -3.43
C ILE A 100 -22.24 -6.70 -3.93
N LEU A 101 -22.49 -6.69 -5.25
CA LEU A 101 -23.63 -7.40 -5.85
C LEU A 101 -23.62 -8.91 -5.58
N PHE A 102 -22.44 -9.54 -5.65
CA PHE A 102 -22.25 -10.97 -5.44
C PHE A 102 -21.06 -11.18 -4.49
N PRO A 103 -21.23 -11.00 -3.17
CA PRO A 103 -20.13 -11.08 -2.23
C PRO A 103 -19.62 -12.52 -2.10
N ALA A 104 -18.35 -12.68 -1.73
CA ALA A 104 -17.79 -14.00 -1.45
C ALA A 104 -18.52 -14.62 -0.24
N MET A 105 -19.13 -15.79 -0.47
CA MET A 105 -19.86 -16.55 0.54
C MET A 105 -19.18 -17.90 0.77
N ARG A 106 -19.29 -18.41 2.01
CA ARG A 106 -18.88 -19.78 2.29
C ARG A 106 -19.84 -20.74 1.57
N PRO A 107 -19.36 -21.72 0.79
CA PRO A 107 -20.22 -22.72 0.17
C PRO A 107 -21.08 -23.46 1.20
N GLN A 108 -22.32 -23.77 0.84
CA GLN A 108 -23.12 -24.73 1.61
C GLN A 108 -22.53 -26.13 1.37
N LYS A 109 -22.31 -26.88 2.46
CA LYS A 109 -21.89 -28.29 2.39
C LYS A 109 -23.06 -29.17 1.97
#